data_AF-A0A6A6R2L7-F1
#
_entry.id   AF-A0A6A6R2L7-F1
#
_cell.length_a   1.000
_cell.length_b   1.000
_cell.length_c   1.000
_cell.angle_alpha   90.00
_cell.angle_beta   90.00
_cell.angle_gamma   90.00
#
_symmetry.space_group_name_H-M   'P 1'
#
loop_
_entity.id
_entity.type
_entity.pdbx_description
1 polymer ?
#
loop_
_entity_poly.entity_id
_entity_poly.type
_entity_poly.pdbx_seq_one_letter_code
_entity_poly.pdbx_strand_id
1 'polypeptide(L)'
;MLGPSASSSEPHSGDSPRAPPPTSISTLNALSAAANSVFDVSSAMPGERDPTSPLFSGRFGFLDNPLSSASLATLLETVSSPLPEVTVYWLLHPPSSAFRGGILSLNWAVMVAGWSHFELRNPDERPILKADSVLRIRGKELGMPEAYFNWLCGDDVRYTETEDGFMLTPEFFYGDEEFWQEEPTVEGAFKVVL
;
A
#
# COMPACT_ATOMS: atom_id res chain seq x y z
N MET A 1 68.94 16.94 -12.34
CA MET A 1 68.65 16.92 -10.89
C MET A 1 67.25 16.35 -10.76
N LEU A 2 66.94 15.05 -10.66
CA LEU A 2 67.47 13.94 -9.85
C LEU A 2 67.69 14.31 -8.38
N GLY A 3 66.75 13.89 -7.54
CA GLY A 3 66.76 13.97 -6.08
C GLY A 3 65.41 13.49 -5.50
N PRO A 4 65.32 12.27 -4.93
CA PRO A 4 64.08 11.56 -4.59
C PRO A 4 63.74 11.59 -3.08
N SER A 5 62.48 11.34 -2.74
CA SER A 5 62.04 10.85 -1.41
C SER A 5 60.82 9.94 -1.64
N ALA A 6 60.96 8.61 -1.58
CA ALA A 6 60.86 7.78 -0.37
C ALA A 6 59.48 7.96 0.30
N SER A 7 58.52 7.08 0.01
CA SER A 7 58.30 5.76 0.62
C SER A 7 57.65 5.85 2.00
N SER A 8 56.36 5.50 2.08
CA SER A 8 55.84 4.73 3.20
C SER A 8 54.60 3.97 2.77
N SER A 9 54.73 2.65 2.81
CA SER A 9 53.72 1.64 2.58
C SER A 9 53.28 1.09 3.94
N GLU A 10 51.99 1.25 4.28
CA GLU A 10 51.36 0.51 5.37
C GLU A 10 50.20 -0.33 4.83
N PRO A 11 50.23 -1.67 5.00
CA PRO A 11 49.09 -2.54 4.73
C PRO A 11 48.22 -2.64 5.99
N HIS A 12 47.08 -1.95 6.00
CA HIS A 12 46.03 -2.23 6.98
C HIS A 12 45.16 -3.39 6.49
N SER A 13 45.57 -4.60 6.86
CA SER A 13 44.67 -5.74 6.99
C SER A 13 43.82 -5.54 8.25
N GLY A 14 42.59 -5.07 8.06
CA GLY A 14 41.58 -4.93 9.11
C GLY A 14 40.35 -5.74 8.75
N ASP A 15 40.16 -6.84 9.47
CA ASP A 15 38.97 -7.66 9.68
C ASP A 15 37.76 -7.46 8.75
N SER A 16 37.52 -8.47 7.90
CA SER A 16 36.20 -8.70 7.32
C SER A 16 35.20 -9.06 8.42
N PRO A 17 34.07 -8.34 8.55
CA PRO A 17 32.99 -8.77 9.42
C PRO A 17 32.38 -10.06 8.86
N ARG A 18 32.44 -11.10 9.68
CA ARG A 18 31.80 -12.41 9.52
C ARG A 18 30.32 -12.23 9.22
N ALA A 19 29.89 -12.62 8.03
CA ALA A 19 28.48 -12.66 7.65
C ALA A 19 27.69 -13.51 8.66
N PRO A 20 26.53 -13.05 9.16
CA PRO A 20 25.66 -13.85 10.00
C PRO A 20 25.05 -15.00 9.17
N PRO A 21 24.76 -16.16 9.80
CA PRO A 21 24.10 -17.28 9.13
C PRO A 21 22.70 -16.90 8.64
N PRO A 22 22.19 -17.56 7.58
CA PRO A 22 20.83 -17.33 7.09
C PRO A 22 19.81 -17.73 8.17
N THR A 23 19.13 -16.74 8.74
CA THR A 23 17.99 -16.97 9.62
C THR A 23 16.87 -17.60 8.80
N SER A 24 16.46 -18.79 9.21
CA SER A 24 15.41 -19.59 8.60
C SER A 24 14.12 -18.77 8.37
N ILE A 25 13.74 -18.64 7.10
CA ILE A 25 12.43 -18.16 6.65
C ILE A 25 11.40 -19.23 7.05
N SER A 26 10.83 -19.12 8.24
CA SER A 26 9.75 -20.01 8.69
C SER A 26 8.69 -19.32 9.56
N THR A 27 8.66 -17.99 9.62
CA THR A 27 7.72 -17.24 10.48
C THR A 27 6.83 -16.23 9.75
N LEU A 28 6.89 -16.14 8.41
CA LEU A 28 6.03 -15.21 7.65
C LEU A 28 4.64 -15.75 7.30
N ASN A 29 4.35 -17.03 7.57
CA ASN A 29 3.01 -17.61 7.32
C ASN A 29 2.01 -17.43 8.47
N ALA A 30 2.36 -16.74 9.57
CA ALA A 30 1.46 -16.55 10.71
C ALA A 30 0.69 -15.20 10.69
N LEU A 31 1.07 -14.24 9.83
CA LEU A 31 0.44 -12.91 9.80
C LEU A 31 -0.68 -12.76 8.77
N SER A 32 -0.87 -13.73 7.87
CA SER A 32 -1.98 -13.72 6.90
C SER A 32 -3.33 -14.17 7.50
N ALA A 33 -3.34 -14.76 8.70
CA ALA A 33 -4.56 -15.32 9.30
C ALA A 33 -5.24 -14.39 10.34
N ALA A 34 -4.61 -13.27 10.72
CA ALA A 34 -5.13 -12.37 11.76
C ALA A 34 -5.80 -11.08 11.24
N ALA A 35 -5.71 -10.80 9.93
CA ALA A 35 -6.25 -9.56 9.34
C ALA A 35 -7.79 -9.56 9.16
N ASN A 36 -8.47 -10.69 9.37
CA ASN A 36 -9.94 -10.78 9.30
C ASN A 36 -10.63 -10.89 10.66
N SER A 37 -9.94 -10.60 11.77
CA SER A 37 -10.47 -10.80 13.13
C SER A 37 -10.29 -9.59 14.06
N VAL A 38 -10.57 -8.37 13.61
CA VAL A 38 -10.71 -7.20 14.50
C VAL A 38 -11.82 -6.28 14.02
N PHE A 39 -13.06 -6.70 14.22
CA PHE A 39 -14.21 -5.82 14.49
C PHE A 39 -15.20 -6.60 15.35
N ASP A 40 -14.79 -6.88 16.59
CA ASP A 40 -15.73 -7.22 17.67
C ASP A 40 -16.11 -5.91 18.37
N VAL A 41 -17.17 -5.25 17.87
CA VAL A 41 -17.85 -4.17 18.60
C VAL A 41 -18.81 -4.83 19.57
N SER A 42 -18.27 -5.26 20.70
CA SER A 42 -19.03 -5.65 21.88
C SER A 42 -18.45 -4.91 23.09
N SER A 43 -18.81 -3.63 23.23
CA SER A 43 -18.75 -2.95 24.52
C SER A 43 -20.06 -2.23 24.75
N ALA A 44 -21.02 -3.01 25.21
CA ALA A 44 -22.30 -2.55 25.72
C ALA A 44 -22.08 -1.74 27.01
N MET A 45 -22.54 -0.49 27.01
CA MET A 45 -22.96 0.20 28.24
C MET A 45 -24.48 0.07 28.36
N PRO A 46 -25.04 -0.22 29.54
CA PRO A 46 -26.48 -0.35 29.72
C PRO A 46 -27.10 1.04 29.94
N GLY A 47 -27.98 1.47 29.03
CA GLY A 47 -28.78 2.67 29.20
C GLY A 47 -30.05 2.57 28.36
N GLU A 48 -31.17 2.41 29.06
CA GLU A 48 -32.57 2.64 28.66
C GLU A 48 -33.01 2.26 27.23
N ARG A 49 -33.82 1.20 27.13
CA ARG A 49 -34.53 0.80 25.91
C ARG A 49 -35.83 1.59 25.77
N ASP A 50 -35.94 2.35 24.68
CA ASP A 50 -37.21 2.87 24.16
C ASP A 50 -37.83 1.85 23.18
N PRO A 51 -39.02 1.27 23.46
CA PRO A 51 -39.59 0.18 22.68
C PRO A 51 -40.50 0.67 21.54
N THR A 52 -40.03 1.55 20.65
CA THR A 52 -40.77 1.85 19.42
C THR A 52 -39.85 2.31 18.28
N SER A 53 -39.20 1.36 17.58
CA SER A 53 -38.80 1.52 16.16
C SER A 53 -38.40 0.18 15.51
N PRO A 54 -38.67 -0.02 14.21
CA PRO A 54 -38.70 -1.33 13.57
C PRO A 54 -37.31 -1.86 13.20
N LEU A 55 -37.09 -3.15 13.47
CA LEU A 55 -35.95 -3.94 13.01
C LEU A 55 -36.00 -4.13 11.50
N PHE A 56 -35.00 -3.62 10.79
CA PHE A 56 -34.73 -3.97 9.41
C PHE A 56 -34.30 -5.45 9.36
N SER A 57 -35.26 -6.30 9.05
CA SER A 57 -35.08 -7.72 8.82
C SER A 57 -34.42 -7.95 7.46
N GLY A 58 -33.10 -8.12 7.46
CA GLY A 58 -32.30 -8.60 6.33
C GLY A 58 -31.74 -9.99 6.61
N ARG A 59 -32.63 -10.96 6.83
CA ARG A 59 -32.31 -12.36 7.09
C ARG A 59 -31.96 -13.05 5.76
N PHE A 60 -30.68 -13.11 5.39
CA PHE A 60 -30.21 -14.08 4.39
C PHE A 60 -30.23 -15.47 5.05
N GLY A 61 -31.32 -16.20 4.85
CA GLY A 61 -31.42 -17.61 5.19
C GLY A 61 -30.54 -18.42 4.24
N PHE A 62 -29.33 -18.75 4.69
CA PHE A 62 -28.49 -19.73 4.03
C PHE A 62 -28.89 -21.11 4.54
N LEU A 63 -29.37 -21.95 3.63
CA LEU A 63 -29.79 -23.32 3.89
C LEU A 63 -28.63 -24.15 4.50
N ASP A 64 -28.95 -24.95 5.51
CA ASP A 64 -28.06 -25.89 6.18
C ASP A 64 -27.52 -26.94 5.19
N ASN A 65 -26.39 -26.63 4.57
CA ASN A 65 -25.61 -27.60 3.79
C ASN A 65 -24.28 -27.79 4.52
N PRO A 66 -23.94 -29.00 5.00
CA PRO A 66 -22.63 -29.28 5.60
C PRO A 66 -21.59 -29.35 4.48
N LEU A 67 -21.24 -28.19 3.92
CA LEU A 67 -20.13 -28.04 3.01
C LEU A 67 -18.85 -28.33 3.78
N SER A 68 -18.21 -29.46 3.44
CA SER A 68 -16.89 -29.84 3.90
C SER A 68 -15.92 -28.65 3.87
N SER A 69 -15.15 -28.43 4.92
CA SER A 69 -14.17 -27.34 5.02
C SER A 69 -13.18 -27.29 3.85
N ALA A 70 -12.96 -28.43 3.18
CA ALA A 70 -12.15 -28.54 1.98
C ALA A 70 -12.73 -27.78 0.76
N SER A 71 -14.05 -27.64 0.66
CA SER A 71 -14.70 -26.92 -0.45
C SER A 71 -14.68 -25.40 -0.28
N LEU A 72 -14.62 -24.90 0.96
CA LEU A 72 -14.48 -23.46 1.22
C LEU A 72 -13.05 -22.97 0.96
N ALA A 73 -12.04 -23.78 1.29
CA ALA A 73 -10.64 -23.49 0.95
C ALA A 73 -10.43 -23.40 -0.57
N THR A 74 -11.06 -24.31 -1.32
CA THR A 74 -10.92 -24.35 -2.80
C THR A 74 -11.63 -23.18 -3.50
N LEU A 75 -12.76 -22.70 -2.95
CA LEU A 75 -13.48 -21.54 -3.52
C LEU A 75 -12.80 -20.19 -3.21
N LEU A 76 -12.10 -20.08 -2.08
CA LEU A 76 -11.32 -18.87 -1.74
C LEU A 76 -10.07 -18.72 -2.60
N GLU A 77 -9.57 -19.81 -3.18
CA GLU A 77 -8.32 -19.84 -3.95
C GLU A 77 -8.49 -19.49 -5.43
N THR A 78 -9.74 -19.35 -5.91
CA THR A 78 -10.07 -18.89 -7.27
C THR A 78 -10.71 -17.51 -7.30
N VAL A 79 -10.50 -16.70 -6.28
CA VAL A 79 -10.81 -15.27 -6.36
C VAL A 79 -9.72 -14.65 -7.23
N SER A 80 -9.97 -14.66 -8.54
CA SER A 80 -9.26 -13.86 -9.53
C SER A 80 -9.01 -12.49 -8.91
N SER A 81 -7.75 -12.08 -8.85
CA SER A 81 -7.37 -10.74 -8.42
C SER A 81 -8.35 -9.74 -9.01
N PRO A 82 -8.87 -8.79 -8.22
CA PRO A 82 -9.75 -7.76 -8.75
C PRO A 82 -9.08 -7.10 -9.96
N LEU A 83 -9.89 -6.77 -10.97
CA LEU A 83 -9.44 -6.02 -12.13
C LEU A 83 -8.69 -4.76 -11.65
N PRO A 84 -7.56 -4.40 -12.26
CA PRO A 84 -6.74 -3.29 -11.79
C PRO A 84 -7.52 -1.97 -11.75
N GLU A 85 -8.49 -1.79 -12.65
CA GLU A 85 -9.41 -0.66 -12.67
C GLU A 85 -10.22 -0.56 -11.37
N VAL A 86 -10.73 -1.69 -10.87
CA VAL A 86 -11.49 -1.76 -9.61
C VAL A 86 -10.57 -1.47 -8.43
N THR A 87 -9.35 -2.01 -8.42
CA THR A 87 -8.37 -1.74 -7.37
C THR A 87 -7.98 -0.27 -7.31
N VAL A 88 -7.68 0.36 -8.46
CA VAL A 88 -7.35 1.79 -8.53
C VAL A 88 -8.55 2.63 -8.07
N TYR A 89 -9.76 2.29 -8.50
CA TYR A 89 -10.97 2.95 -8.02
C TYR A 89 -11.04 2.94 -6.49
N TRP A 90 -10.84 1.78 -5.84
CA TRP A 90 -10.86 1.70 -4.37
C TRP A 90 -9.73 2.51 -3.73
N LEU A 91 -8.52 2.48 -4.29
CA LEU A 91 -7.38 3.24 -3.79
C LEU A 91 -7.62 4.76 -3.83
N LEU A 92 -8.45 5.25 -4.76
CA LEU A 92 -8.79 6.66 -4.90
C LEU A 92 -10.02 7.08 -4.08
N HIS A 93 -10.73 6.14 -3.46
CA HIS A 93 -11.89 6.42 -2.60
C HIS A 93 -11.70 5.84 -1.18
N PRO A 94 -10.65 6.27 -0.45
CA PRO A 94 -10.34 5.74 0.88
C PRO A 94 -11.39 6.10 1.93
N PRO A 95 -12.02 5.15 2.65
CA PRO A 95 -12.96 5.50 3.72
C PRO A 95 -12.26 6.33 4.81
N SER A 96 -13.01 7.05 5.64
CA SER A 96 -12.44 7.89 6.71
C SER A 96 -11.53 7.12 7.68
N SER A 97 -11.77 5.81 7.88
CA SER A 97 -10.94 4.92 8.68
C SER A 97 -9.58 4.57 8.07
N ALA A 98 -9.37 4.84 6.79
CA ALA A 98 -8.08 4.67 6.11
C ALA A 98 -7.06 5.74 6.52
N PHE A 99 -7.52 6.87 7.07
CA PHE A 99 -6.67 7.99 7.48
C PHE A 99 -6.30 7.89 8.96
N ARG A 100 -5.05 7.51 9.24
CA ARG A 100 -4.53 7.44 10.61
C ARG A 100 -3.80 8.73 10.94
N GLY A 101 -4.32 9.48 11.91
CA GLY A 101 -3.77 10.80 12.25
C GLY A 101 -3.94 11.84 11.15
N GLY A 102 -4.97 11.70 10.31
CA GLY A 102 -5.26 12.62 9.20
C GLY A 102 -4.50 12.33 7.91
N ILE A 103 -3.69 11.26 7.87
CA ILE A 103 -2.87 10.87 6.72
C ILE A 103 -3.25 9.47 6.27
N LEU A 104 -3.29 9.22 4.96
CA LEU A 104 -3.58 7.92 4.40
C LEU A 104 -2.57 6.86 4.89
N SER A 105 -3.09 5.77 5.44
CA SER A 105 -2.28 4.66 5.96
C SER A 105 -1.78 3.76 4.83
N LEU A 106 -0.46 3.54 4.72
CA LEU A 106 0.11 2.58 3.76
C LEU A 106 -0.44 1.17 3.93
N ASN A 107 -0.65 0.73 5.17
CA ASN A 107 -1.29 -0.56 5.45
C ASN A 107 -2.69 -0.70 4.84
N TRP A 108 -3.44 0.40 4.70
CA TRP A 108 -4.74 0.36 4.06
C TRP A 108 -4.60 0.18 2.54
N ALA A 109 -3.66 0.91 1.91
CA ALA A 109 -3.38 0.74 0.48
C ALA A 109 -2.94 -0.69 0.16
N VAL A 110 -2.06 -1.27 0.99
CA VAL A 110 -1.62 -2.67 0.86
C VAL A 110 -2.78 -3.66 1.05
N MET A 111 -3.71 -3.40 1.97
CA MET A 111 -4.89 -4.24 2.16
C MET A 111 -5.84 -4.19 0.96
N VAL A 112 -6.05 -3.01 0.36
CA VAL A 112 -6.94 -2.83 -0.79
C VAL A 112 -6.34 -3.43 -2.05
N ALA A 113 -5.06 -3.17 -2.32
CA ALA A 113 -4.39 -3.67 -3.52
C ALA A 113 -3.92 -5.12 -3.39
N GLY A 114 -3.65 -5.58 -2.16
CA GLY A 114 -3.12 -6.91 -1.88
C GLY A 114 -1.60 -6.98 -1.92
N TRP A 115 -1.02 -7.76 -1.01
CA TRP A 115 0.43 -7.95 -0.88
C TRP A 115 1.12 -8.51 -2.13
N SER A 116 0.38 -9.17 -3.03
CA SER A 116 0.93 -9.65 -4.31
C SER A 116 1.56 -8.52 -5.14
N HIS A 117 1.06 -7.29 -4.99
CA HIS A 117 1.52 -6.10 -5.71
C HIS A 117 2.68 -5.36 -5.04
N PHE A 118 3.05 -5.75 -3.82
CA PHE A 118 4.05 -5.06 -3.01
C PHE A 118 5.27 -5.93 -2.72
N GLU A 119 6.40 -5.27 -2.55
CA GLU A 119 7.64 -5.84 -2.01
C GLU A 119 8.20 -4.90 -0.94
N LEU A 120 9.10 -5.43 -0.11
CA LEU A 120 9.75 -4.64 0.93
C LEU A 120 10.98 -3.94 0.33
N ARG A 121 11.01 -2.62 0.43
CA ARG A 121 12.15 -1.80 0.05
C ARG A 121 13.29 -2.03 1.04
N ASN A 122 14.51 -2.22 0.53
CA ASN A 122 15.71 -2.17 1.35
C ASN A 122 16.23 -0.72 1.40
N PRO A 123 16.65 -0.18 2.56
CA PRO A 123 16.90 -0.87 3.83
C PRO A 123 15.77 -0.75 4.87
N ASP A 124 14.71 0.00 4.60
CA ASP A 124 13.71 0.39 5.60
C ASP A 124 12.52 -0.57 5.73
N GLU A 125 12.52 -1.65 4.95
CA GLU A 125 11.45 -2.66 4.87
C GLU A 125 10.07 -2.05 4.57
N ARG A 126 10.03 -0.87 3.94
CA ARG A 126 8.78 -0.21 3.58
C ARG A 126 8.09 -0.96 2.43
N PRO A 127 6.79 -1.27 2.52
CA PRO A 127 6.04 -1.80 1.39
C PRO A 127 6.00 -0.81 0.23
N ILE A 128 6.48 -1.22 -0.93
CA ILE A 128 6.44 -0.45 -2.19
C ILE A 128 5.86 -1.31 -3.32
N LEU A 129 5.26 -0.67 -4.32
CA LEU A 129 4.76 -1.40 -5.49
C LEU A 129 5.91 -2.05 -6.26
N LYS A 130 5.78 -3.35 -6.55
CA LYS A 130 6.75 -4.07 -7.39
C LYS A 130 6.84 -3.44 -8.77
N ALA A 131 8.05 -3.48 -9.36
CA ALA A 131 8.28 -2.97 -10.72
C ALA A 131 7.39 -3.62 -11.79
N ASP A 132 7.04 -4.90 -11.62
CA ASP A 132 6.18 -5.67 -12.53
C ASP A 132 4.69 -5.61 -12.15
N SER A 133 4.32 -4.88 -11.10
CA SER A 133 2.94 -4.74 -10.67
C SER A 133 2.12 -4.00 -11.72
N VAL A 134 0.96 -4.55 -12.08
CA VAL A 134 0.02 -3.90 -13.02
C VAL A 134 -0.41 -2.52 -12.52
N LEU A 135 -0.52 -2.32 -11.19
CA LEU A 135 -0.82 -1.02 -10.60
C LEU A 135 0.30 -0.01 -10.84
N ARG A 136 1.56 -0.46 -10.85
CA ARG A 136 2.70 0.41 -11.15
C ARG A 136 2.81 0.71 -12.64
N ILE A 137 2.52 -0.27 -13.49
CA ILE A 137 2.58 -0.11 -14.95
C ILE A 137 1.43 0.79 -15.45
N ARG A 138 0.20 0.58 -14.96
CA ARG A 138 -1.01 1.22 -15.50
C ARG A 138 -1.67 2.22 -14.56
N GLY A 139 -1.21 2.36 -13.31
CA GLY A 139 -1.88 3.20 -12.30
C GLY A 139 -2.12 4.64 -12.76
N LYS A 140 -1.11 5.28 -13.36
CA LYS A 140 -1.24 6.64 -13.93
C LYS A 140 -2.27 6.70 -15.06
N GLU A 141 -2.27 5.72 -15.97
CA GLU A 141 -3.25 5.61 -17.06
C GLU A 141 -4.68 5.43 -16.54
N LEU A 142 -4.83 4.80 -15.38
CA LEU A 142 -6.09 4.56 -14.69
C LEU A 142 -6.52 5.73 -13.79
N GLY A 143 -5.84 6.87 -13.87
CA GLY A 143 -6.21 8.10 -13.16
C GLY A 143 -5.63 8.22 -11.75
N MET A 144 -4.64 7.41 -11.38
CA MET A 144 -3.95 7.58 -10.09
C MET A 144 -3.13 8.88 -10.09
N PRO A 145 -3.36 9.80 -9.14
CA PRO A 145 -2.60 11.04 -9.05
C PRO A 145 -1.11 10.80 -8.88
N GLU A 146 -0.28 11.67 -9.46
CA GLU A 146 1.17 11.48 -9.50
C GLU A 146 1.80 11.43 -8.10
N ALA A 147 1.41 12.32 -7.19
CA ALA A 147 1.92 12.31 -5.83
C ALA A 147 1.63 10.98 -5.12
N TYR A 148 0.40 10.46 -5.26
CA TYR A 148 0.00 9.20 -4.65
C TYR A 148 0.70 8.00 -5.31
N PHE A 149 0.83 8.01 -6.64
CA PHE A 149 1.56 6.99 -7.38
C PHE A 149 3.03 6.92 -6.96
N ASN A 150 3.71 8.07 -6.88
CA ASN A 150 5.11 8.15 -6.47
C ASN A 150 5.30 7.67 -5.03
N TRP A 151 4.37 8.06 -4.14
CA TRP A 151 4.36 7.58 -2.76
C TRP A 151 4.25 6.05 -2.68
N LEU A 152 3.37 5.42 -3.47
CA LEU A 152 3.22 3.95 -3.50
C LEU A 152 4.42 3.24 -4.16
N CYS A 153 5.08 3.86 -5.13
CA CYS A 153 6.25 3.28 -5.79
C CYS A 153 7.50 3.35 -4.90
N GLY A 154 7.62 4.38 -4.05
CA GLY A 154 8.73 4.55 -3.12
C GLY A 154 10.10 4.53 -3.79
N ASP A 155 10.19 5.04 -5.03
CA ASP A 155 11.42 5.05 -5.82
C ASP A 155 12.48 5.99 -5.26
N ASP A 156 12.05 7.05 -4.56
CA ASP A 156 12.97 7.93 -3.88
C ASP A 156 13.27 7.42 -2.46
N VAL A 157 14.51 6.97 -2.27
CA VAL A 157 15.02 6.48 -0.99
C VAL A 157 15.21 7.62 0.02
N ARG A 158 15.28 8.87 -0.45
CA ARG A 158 15.50 10.03 0.42
C ARG A 158 14.28 10.38 1.25
N TYR A 159 13.10 10.01 0.78
CA TYR A 159 11.84 10.31 1.45
C TYR A 159 11.34 9.09 2.22
N THR A 160 11.05 9.34 3.50
CA THR A 160 10.39 8.37 4.37
C THR A 160 8.89 8.33 4.07
N GLU A 161 8.21 7.23 4.43
CA GLU A 161 6.75 7.08 4.28
C GLU A 161 5.99 8.30 4.81
N THR A 162 6.49 8.85 5.92
CA THR A 162 5.89 9.96 6.63
C THR A 162 6.00 11.26 5.85
N GLU A 163 7.16 11.56 5.25
CA GLU A 163 7.41 12.82 4.54
C GLU A 163 6.56 12.96 3.28
N ASP A 164 6.54 11.92 2.44
CA ASP A 164 5.71 11.94 1.22
C ASP A 164 4.23 11.70 1.53
N GLY A 165 3.93 11.04 2.65
CA GLY A 165 2.57 10.75 3.09
C GLY A 165 1.81 11.97 3.58
N PHE A 166 2.49 13.03 4.06
CA PHE A 166 1.83 14.22 4.63
C PHE A 166 0.84 14.90 3.67
N MET A 167 1.03 14.75 2.37
CA MET A 167 0.14 15.33 1.36
C MET A 167 -1.09 14.47 1.08
N LEU A 168 -1.13 13.21 1.53
CA LEU A 168 -2.23 12.27 1.29
C LEU A 168 -3.30 12.37 2.39
N THR A 169 -3.86 13.58 2.56
CA THR A 169 -4.91 13.87 3.54
C THR A 169 -6.30 13.63 2.95
N PRO A 170 -7.39 13.62 3.74
CA PRO A 170 -8.74 13.56 3.20
C PRO A 170 -9.00 14.63 2.13
N GLU A 171 -8.47 15.83 2.30
CA GLU A 171 -8.60 16.94 1.34
C GLU A 171 -7.90 16.66 0.01
N PHE A 172 -6.84 15.84 -0.01
CA PHE A 172 -6.23 15.41 -1.27
C PHE A 172 -7.17 14.54 -2.11
N PHE A 173 -7.95 13.68 -1.46
CA PHE A 173 -8.87 12.74 -2.12
C PHE A 173 -10.28 13.31 -2.33
N TYR A 174 -10.71 14.23 -1.47
CA TYR A 174 -12.08 14.73 -1.40
C TYR A 174 -12.20 16.24 -1.48
N GLY A 175 -11.09 16.98 -1.43
CA GLY A 175 -11.09 18.41 -1.68
C GLY A 175 -11.60 18.67 -3.08
N ASP A 176 -12.39 19.72 -3.22
CA ASP A 176 -13.07 20.08 -4.47
C ASP A 176 -12.10 19.98 -5.66
N GLU A 177 -12.60 19.45 -6.79
CA GLU A 177 -11.85 19.06 -8.00
C GLU A 177 -10.98 20.18 -8.64
N GLU A 178 -10.97 21.37 -8.06
CA GLU A 178 -10.19 22.53 -8.49
C GLU A 178 -8.68 22.31 -8.35
N PHE A 179 -8.22 21.43 -7.43
CA PHE A 179 -6.79 21.17 -7.22
C PHE A 179 -6.13 20.30 -8.32
N TRP A 180 -6.93 19.53 -9.06
CA TRP A 180 -6.41 18.60 -10.09
C TRP A 180 -6.42 19.19 -11.51
N GLN A 181 -6.85 20.45 -11.68
CA GLN A 181 -6.96 21.12 -12.99
C GLN A 181 -5.81 22.07 -13.34
N GLU A 182 -4.63 21.96 -12.70
CA GLU A 182 -3.44 22.61 -13.24
C GLU A 182 -2.88 21.80 -14.42
N GLU A 183 -3.59 21.87 -15.55
CA GLU A 183 -3.04 21.53 -16.86
C GLU A 183 -1.77 22.36 -17.09
N PRO A 184 -0.61 21.76 -17.43
CA PRO A 184 0.51 22.53 -17.94
C PRO A 184 0.02 23.21 -19.21
N THR A 185 -0.14 24.54 -19.17
CA THR A 185 -0.61 25.31 -20.31
C THR A 185 0.41 25.13 -21.43
N VAL A 186 0.10 24.27 -22.40
CA VAL A 186 0.94 23.99 -23.58
C VAL A 186 0.81 25.14 -24.59
N GLU A 187 0.89 26.39 -24.13
CA GLU A 187 1.09 27.54 -25.02
C GLU A 187 2.57 27.63 -25.39
N GLY A 188 3.06 26.67 -26.18
CA GLY A 188 4.49 26.69 -26.48
C GLY A 188 5.11 25.64 -27.38
N ALA A 189 4.39 24.81 -28.13
CA ALA A 189 5.06 24.00 -29.17
C ALA A 189 4.09 23.52 -30.25
N PHE A 190 4.60 23.46 -31.49
CA PHE A 190 3.95 23.02 -32.74
C PHE A 190 3.28 24.10 -33.60
N LYS A 191 4.12 25.03 -34.08
CA LYS A 191 4.00 25.54 -35.46
C LYS A 191 4.86 24.66 -36.38
N VAL A 192 4.32 23.56 -36.87
CA VAL A 192 4.91 22.87 -38.04
C VAL A 192 4.41 23.62 -39.26
N VAL A 193 5.34 24.35 -39.87
CA VAL A 193 5.18 24.96 -41.20
C VAL A 193 5.08 23.82 -42.21
N LEU A 194 4.00 23.84 -42.99
CA LEU A 194 3.79 23.01 -44.18
C LEU A 194 4.83 23.33 -45.26
#